data_AF-A4V8B2-F1
#
_entry.id   AF-A4V8B2-F1
#
_cell.length_a   1.000
_cell.length_b   1.000
_cell.length_c   1.000
_cell.angle_alpha   90.00
_cell.angle_beta   90.00
_cell.angle_gamma   90.00
#
_symmetry.space_group_name_H-M   'P 1'
#
loop_
_entity.id
_entity.type
_entity.pdbx_description
1 polymer ?
#
loop_
_entity_poly.entity_id
_entity_poly.type
_entity_poly.pdbx_seq_one_letter_code
_entity_poly.pdbx_strand_id
1 'polypeptide(L)'
;DGNQMVRVPLMKCVERTQAVKKAMDQKDWVTALQLRGRSFRRNVEMYRMLTKIRTPKKKDAANVYNIAIMNIGSPSGGMNAATRSCVRLAILRNCIPYGVHNSNEGLASGQLQRMEWNDVQNWTAYGGSFLGTQKVLPTDKLPQICETLARFNIHALVLIGGFEAFHTCLLFAQNRDKYMQLRIPMCVIPCTISNNVPGTNFSLGADTSLNEICRMIDKIKTSATGSKRRVFIIETMGGHCGYLATLSAMASGADAAYIYEEMFGVSDLIEDVKIIAEKMVTGSQRYLVVRNEKASRNYTSEFVRELFCEESKGAFTTRVNILGHTQQGGNPSPFDRIMGSKMGGKAVDHLIDQINEQIHVSKSMISCTGPNTATLLGVIGRHECFTPVEELAEEADFPHRLPLEQWWMKLRPLLRILAKHDTS
;
A
#
# COMPACT_ATOMS: atom_id res chain seq x y z
N ASP A 1 -11.64 13.74 10.35
CA ASP A 1 -11.16 14.68 9.32
C ASP A 1 -9.98 13.99 8.65
N GLY A 2 -10.10 13.63 7.37
CA GLY A 2 -9.28 12.56 6.79
C GLY A 2 -9.59 11.19 7.40
N ASN A 3 -8.58 10.31 7.40
CA ASN A 3 -8.65 8.97 8.00
C ASN A 3 -8.50 8.99 9.55
N GLN A 4 -8.94 10.08 10.20
CA GLN A 4 -8.94 10.24 11.65
C GLN A 4 -10.36 10.51 12.16
N MET A 5 -10.71 9.86 13.28
CA MET A 5 -11.98 10.08 13.98
C MET A 5 -11.98 11.47 14.61
N VAL A 6 -13.00 12.28 14.30
CA VAL A 6 -13.19 13.63 14.87
C VAL A 6 -14.65 13.85 15.22
N ARG A 7 -14.92 14.66 16.24
CA ARG A 7 -16.27 15.13 16.56
C ARG A 7 -16.54 16.41 15.76
N VAL A 8 -17.69 16.48 15.11
CA VAL A 8 -18.12 17.66 14.33
C VAL A 8 -19.51 18.08 14.81
N PRO A 9 -19.78 19.40 14.98
CA PRO A 9 -21.11 19.86 15.37
C PRO A 9 -22.18 19.44 14.36
N LEU A 10 -23.25 18.80 14.85
CA LEU A 10 -24.33 18.26 14.02
C LEU A 10 -24.95 19.35 13.11
N MET A 11 -25.23 20.53 13.66
CA MET A 11 -25.83 21.64 12.91
C MET A 11 -24.96 22.07 11.72
N LYS A 12 -23.63 22.12 11.87
CA LYS A 12 -22.71 22.43 10.77
C LYS A 12 -22.76 21.37 9.66
N CYS A 13 -22.98 20.10 10.00
CA CYS A 13 -23.13 19.03 9.02
C CYS A 13 -24.45 19.14 8.25
N VAL A 14 -25.54 19.50 8.94
CA VAL A 14 -26.86 19.72 8.33
C VAL A 14 -26.81 20.91 7.36
N GLU A 15 -26.26 22.05 7.81
CA GLU A 15 -26.10 23.25 6.99
C GLU A 15 -25.28 22.98 5.72
N ARG A 16 -24.15 22.26 5.84
CA ARG A 16 -23.34 21.87 4.68
C ARG A 16 -24.13 21.03 3.68
N THR A 17 -24.95 20.11 4.17
CA THR A 17 -25.77 19.23 3.31
C THR A 17 -26.86 20.02 2.60
N GLN A 18 -27.51 20.96 3.30
CA GLN A 18 -28.50 21.86 2.71
C GLN A 18 -27.87 22.81 1.68
N ALA A 19 -26.66 23.30 1.92
CA ALA A 19 -25.93 24.14 0.98
C ALA A 19 -25.64 23.42 -0.35
N VAL A 20 -25.30 22.12 -0.30
CA VAL A 20 -25.15 21.31 -1.53
C VAL A 20 -26.46 21.24 -2.30
N LYS A 21 -27.59 20.99 -1.62
CA LYS A 21 -28.91 20.93 -2.27
C LYS A 21 -29.26 22.27 -2.92
N LYS A 22 -29.08 23.38 -2.20
CA LYS A 22 -29.32 24.72 -2.73
C LYS A 22 -28.48 25.02 -3.98
N ALA A 23 -27.19 24.68 -3.97
CA ALA A 23 -26.32 24.85 -5.14
C ALA A 23 -26.79 24.00 -6.34
N MET A 24 -27.25 22.77 -6.10
CA MET A 24 -27.80 21.89 -7.14
C MET A 24 -29.10 22.45 -7.73
N ASP A 25 -30.03 22.94 -6.89
CA ASP A 25 -31.31 23.52 -7.32
C ASP A 25 -31.09 24.79 -8.17
N GLN A 26 -30.06 25.57 -7.85
CA GLN A 26 -29.63 26.76 -8.59
C GLN A 26 -28.79 26.44 -9.84
N LYS A 27 -28.50 25.16 -10.11
CA LYS A 27 -27.59 24.71 -11.19
C LYS A 27 -26.17 25.28 -11.07
N ASP A 28 -25.73 25.63 -9.87
CA ASP A 28 -24.34 26.00 -9.58
C ASP A 28 -23.50 24.74 -9.32
N TRP A 29 -23.09 24.11 -10.42
CA TRP A 29 -22.32 22.86 -10.40
C TRP A 29 -20.94 23.01 -9.77
N VAL A 30 -20.32 24.20 -9.87
CA VAL A 30 -18.97 24.45 -9.36
C VAL A 30 -19.01 24.46 -7.83
N THR A 31 -19.93 25.22 -7.24
CA THR A 31 -20.10 25.27 -5.79
C THR A 31 -20.57 23.92 -5.26
N ALA A 32 -21.49 23.25 -5.93
CA ALA A 32 -21.94 21.90 -5.55
C ALA A 32 -20.76 20.91 -5.49
N LEU A 33 -19.84 20.97 -6.47
CA LEU A 33 -18.65 20.12 -6.50
C LEU A 33 -17.65 20.47 -5.38
N GLN A 34 -17.45 21.76 -5.10
CA GLN A 34 -16.55 22.21 -4.02
C GLN A 34 -17.05 21.77 -2.64
N LEU A 35 -18.36 21.87 -2.40
CA LEU A 35 -18.99 21.49 -1.12
C LEU A 35 -18.91 19.98 -0.82
N ARG A 36 -18.79 19.13 -1.85
CA ARG A 36 -18.54 17.68 -1.68
C ARG A 36 -17.12 17.37 -1.20
N GLY A 37 -16.23 18.34 -1.22
CA GLY A 37 -14.86 18.25 -0.70
C GLY A 37 -13.81 17.94 -1.76
N ARG A 38 -12.55 18.13 -1.36
CA ARG A 38 -11.37 18.08 -2.26
C ARG A 38 -11.20 16.71 -2.92
N SER A 39 -11.38 15.62 -2.16
CA SER A 39 -11.24 14.25 -2.68
C SER A 39 -12.26 13.95 -3.78
N PHE A 40 -13.52 14.39 -3.61
CA PHE A 40 -14.56 14.20 -4.62
C PHE A 40 -14.25 14.98 -5.90
N ARG A 41 -13.89 16.27 -5.77
CA ARG A 41 -13.47 17.09 -6.91
C ARG A 41 -12.33 16.45 -7.70
N ARG A 42 -11.29 16.00 -6.99
CA ARG A 42 -10.12 15.34 -7.59
C ARG A 42 -10.49 14.02 -8.29
N ASN A 43 -11.41 13.24 -7.72
CA ASN A 43 -11.91 12.02 -8.38
C ASN A 43 -12.57 12.35 -9.72
N VAL A 44 -13.41 13.38 -9.75
CA VAL A 44 -14.12 13.81 -10.97
C VAL A 44 -13.14 14.30 -12.03
N GLU A 45 -12.15 15.11 -11.64
CA GLU A 45 -11.08 15.59 -12.53
C GLU A 45 -10.28 14.42 -13.10
N MET A 46 -9.83 13.50 -12.24
CA MET A 46 -9.09 12.31 -12.65
C MET A 46 -9.91 11.42 -13.59
N TYR A 47 -11.18 11.18 -13.26
CA TYR A 47 -12.08 10.42 -14.12
C TYR A 47 -12.20 11.07 -15.50
N ARG A 48 -12.45 12.38 -15.56
CA ARG A 48 -12.51 13.15 -16.82
C ARG A 48 -11.21 13.10 -17.61
N MET A 49 -10.06 13.03 -16.95
CA MET A 49 -8.76 12.91 -17.64
C MET A 49 -8.55 11.50 -18.19
N LEU A 50 -8.73 10.46 -17.37
CA LEU A 50 -8.40 9.08 -17.73
C LEU A 50 -9.40 8.42 -18.69
N THR A 51 -10.60 8.99 -18.85
CA THR A 51 -11.66 8.51 -19.76
C THR A 51 -11.67 9.17 -21.12
N LYS A 52 -10.91 10.27 -21.32
CA LYS A 52 -10.79 10.90 -22.64
C LYS A 52 -10.09 9.94 -23.59
N ILE A 53 -10.87 9.31 -24.48
CA ILE A 53 -10.39 8.39 -25.52
C ILE A 53 -9.52 9.14 -26.55
N ARG A 54 -9.82 10.43 -26.78
CA ARG A 54 -9.08 11.27 -27.71
C ARG A 54 -8.02 12.07 -26.96
N THR A 55 -6.76 11.80 -27.25
CA THR A 55 -5.63 12.66 -26.93
C THR A 55 -5.90 14.06 -27.54
N PRO A 56 -5.74 15.15 -26.80
CA PRO A 56 -5.81 16.49 -27.39
C PRO A 56 -4.87 16.55 -28.61
N LYS A 57 -5.35 17.04 -29.76
CA LYS A 57 -4.48 17.30 -30.93
C LYS A 57 -3.31 18.18 -30.47
N LYS A 58 -2.09 17.81 -30.89
CA LYS A 58 -0.81 18.49 -30.60
C LYS A 58 -1.03 20.00 -30.60
N LYS A 59 -1.00 20.62 -29.41
CA LYS A 59 -0.65 22.04 -29.30
C LYS A 59 0.87 22.08 -29.31
N ASP A 60 1.40 22.92 -30.18
CA ASP A 60 2.83 23.06 -30.43
C ASP A 60 3.64 23.26 -29.14
N ALA A 61 4.80 22.61 -29.11
CA ALA A 61 5.94 22.80 -28.19
C ALA A 61 5.72 22.53 -26.69
N ALA A 62 5.96 21.30 -26.26
CA ALA A 62 6.53 20.99 -24.93
C ALA A 62 7.57 19.87 -25.09
N ASN A 63 8.63 19.90 -24.29
CA ASN A 63 9.68 18.88 -24.29
C ASN A 63 9.07 17.48 -24.10
N VAL A 64 9.47 16.53 -24.95
CA VAL A 64 8.99 15.15 -24.90
C VAL A 64 9.89 14.37 -23.95
N TYR A 65 9.39 14.05 -22.76
CA TYR A 65 10.14 13.28 -21.76
C TYR A 65 9.84 11.78 -21.85
N ASN A 66 10.87 10.95 -21.70
CA ASN A 66 10.72 9.50 -21.57
C ASN A 66 10.62 9.14 -20.08
N ILE A 67 9.52 8.51 -19.67
CA ILE A 67 9.26 8.14 -18.27
C ILE A 67 9.22 6.61 -18.18
N ALA A 68 10.12 6.02 -17.40
CA ALA A 68 10.10 4.59 -17.13
C ALA A 68 9.20 4.29 -15.92
N ILE A 69 8.42 3.23 -16.01
CA ILE A 69 7.47 2.78 -14.97
C ILE A 69 7.77 1.31 -14.70
N MET A 70 8.02 0.96 -13.44
CA MET A 70 8.35 -0.41 -13.06
C MET A 70 7.75 -0.84 -11.74
N ASN A 71 7.42 -2.13 -11.66
CA ASN A 71 6.87 -2.76 -10.47
C ASN A 71 7.97 -3.53 -9.73
N ILE A 72 8.04 -3.42 -8.41
CA ILE A 72 9.08 -4.08 -7.58
C ILE A 72 8.47 -4.65 -6.30
N GLY A 73 8.92 -5.84 -5.91
CA GLY A 73 8.48 -6.53 -4.71
C GLY A 73 7.43 -7.62 -4.99
N SER A 74 6.57 -7.90 -4.01
CA SER A 74 5.46 -8.85 -4.18
C SER A 74 4.31 -8.23 -4.97
N PRO A 75 3.59 -9.01 -5.79
CA PRO A 75 2.37 -8.52 -6.44
C PRO A 75 1.32 -8.14 -5.39
N SER A 76 0.58 -7.07 -5.65
CA SER A 76 -0.46 -6.57 -4.76
C SER A 76 -1.59 -5.86 -5.52
N GLY A 77 -2.76 -5.78 -4.89
CA GLY A 77 -3.92 -5.10 -5.46
C GLY A 77 -3.62 -3.63 -5.77
N GLY A 78 -3.97 -3.16 -6.97
CA GLY A 78 -3.81 -1.76 -7.35
C GLY A 78 -2.50 -1.42 -8.08
N MET A 79 -1.53 -2.33 -8.13
CA MET A 79 -0.27 -2.15 -8.88
C MET A 79 -0.50 -1.87 -10.37
N ASN A 80 -1.35 -2.69 -11.02
CA ASN A 80 -1.76 -2.48 -12.42
C ASN A 80 -2.58 -1.19 -12.60
N ALA A 81 -3.39 -0.80 -11.60
CA ALA A 81 -4.17 0.43 -11.65
C ALA A 81 -3.27 1.68 -11.60
N ALA A 82 -2.24 1.66 -10.75
CA ALA A 82 -1.21 2.69 -10.69
C ALA A 82 -0.41 2.76 -12.00
N THR A 83 0.08 1.62 -12.48
CA THR A 83 0.82 1.53 -13.75
C THR A 83 0.03 2.12 -14.91
N ARG A 84 -1.23 1.71 -15.07
CA ARG A 84 -2.13 2.24 -16.11
C ARG A 84 -2.30 3.74 -16.00
N SER A 85 -2.46 4.26 -14.78
CA SER A 85 -2.64 5.70 -14.58
C SER A 85 -1.39 6.48 -14.95
N CYS A 86 -0.19 5.98 -14.58
CA CYS A 86 1.07 6.57 -14.98
C CYS A 86 1.21 6.60 -16.51
N VAL A 87 0.97 5.49 -17.20
CA VAL A 87 1.05 5.40 -18.67
C VAL A 87 0.08 6.39 -19.33
N ARG A 88 -1.20 6.37 -18.93
CA ARG A 88 -2.21 7.26 -19.53
C ARG A 88 -1.92 8.73 -19.29
N LEU A 89 -1.50 9.08 -18.08
CA LEU A 89 -1.21 10.48 -17.78
C LEU A 89 0.06 10.96 -18.47
N ALA A 90 1.11 10.13 -18.57
CA ALA A 90 2.29 10.45 -19.35
C ALA A 90 1.93 10.78 -20.81
N ILE A 91 1.08 9.96 -21.44
CA ILE A 91 0.58 10.21 -22.81
C ILE A 91 -0.20 11.53 -22.89
N LEU A 92 -1.08 11.80 -21.93
CA LEU A 92 -1.85 13.06 -21.87
C LEU A 92 -0.96 14.30 -21.67
N ARG A 93 0.22 14.13 -21.09
CA ARG A 93 1.26 15.16 -20.91
C ARG A 93 2.29 15.18 -22.04
N ASN A 94 2.03 14.50 -23.16
CA ASN A 94 2.95 14.38 -24.30
C ASN A 94 4.31 13.74 -23.96
N CYS A 95 4.37 12.96 -22.88
CA CYS A 95 5.54 12.16 -22.53
C CYS A 95 5.44 10.76 -23.17
N ILE A 96 6.57 10.07 -23.29
CA ILE A 96 6.67 8.70 -23.81
C ILE A 96 6.86 7.75 -22.61
N PRO A 97 5.82 7.00 -22.21
CA PRO A 97 5.96 6.03 -21.13
C PRO A 97 6.63 4.74 -21.62
N TYR A 98 7.54 4.22 -20.81
CA TYR A 98 8.14 2.89 -20.96
C TYR A 98 7.76 2.02 -19.77
N GLY A 99 7.20 0.83 -20.03
CA GLY A 99 7.01 -0.22 -19.04
C GLY A 99 8.27 -1.06 -18.95
N VAL A 100 8.87 -1.14 -17.76
CA VAL A 100 10.01 -2.01 -17.51
C VAL A 100 9.48 -3.35 -17.01
N HIS A 101 9.78 -4.42 -17.74
CA HIS A 101 9.41 -5.76 -17.33
C HIS A 101 10.36 -6.29 -16.27
N ASN A 102 9.92 -7.19 -15.39
CA ASN A 102 10.77 -7.94 -14.46
C ASN A 102 11.68 -7.07 -13.55
N SER A 103 11.17 -5.92 -13.09
CA SER A 103 11.81 -5.08 -12.07
C SER A 103 13.26 -4.68 -12.42
N ASN A 104 14.15 -4.66 -11.43
CA ASN A 104 15.56 -4.29 -11.59
C ASN A 104 16.32 -5.20 -12.57
N GLU A 105 15.92 -6.48 -12.71
CA GLU A 105 16.59 -7.40 -13.64
C GLU A 105 16.26 -7.09 -15.10
N GLY A 106 14.99 -6.82 -15.39
CA GLY A 106 14.61 -6.37 -16.73
C GLY A 106 15.11 -4.98 -17.03
N LEU A 107 15.21 -4.07 -16.04
CA LEU A 107 15.87 -2.78 -16.23
C LEU A 107 17.35 -2.95 -16.60
N ALA A 108 18.08 -3.81 -15.90
CA ALA A 108 19.50 -4.08 -16.18
C ALA A 108 19.71 -4.74 -17.56
N SER A 109 18.80 -5.62 -17.97
CA SER A 109 18.89 -6.32 -19.27
C SER A 109 18.26 -5.56 -20.44
N GLY A 110 17.61 -4.41 -20.20
CA GLY A 110 17.01 -3.60 -21.25
C GLY A 110 15.61 -4.01 -21.70
N GLN A 111 14.85 -4.73 -20.87
CA GLN A 111 13.48 -5.16 -21.15
C GLN A 111 12.47 -4.01 -20.96
N LEU A 112 12.63 -2.94 -21.75
CA LEU A 112 11.73 -1.80 -21.77
C LEU A 112 10.81 -1.88 -22.98
N GLN A 113 9.51 -1.76 -22.73
CA GLN A 113 8.49 -1.67 -23.76
C GLN A 113 7.93 -0.26 -23.78
N ARG A 114 7.94 0.40 -24.95
CA ARG A 114 7.19 1.64 -25.14
C ARG A 114 5.70 1.33 -25.02
N MET A 115 5.03 2.02 -24.11
CA MET A 115 3.62 1.77 -23.80
C MET A 115 2.71 2.74 -24.57
N GLU A 116 1.63 2.21 -25.10
CA GLU A 116 0.55 2.96 -25.73
C GLU A 116 -0.71 2.97 -24.86
N TRP A 117 -1.68 3.80 -25.23
CA TRP A 117 -2.93 3.95 -24.49
C TRP A 117 -3.71 2.63 -24.35
N ASN A 118 -3.67 1.81 -25.39
CA ASN A 118 -4.40 0.54 -25.48
C ASN A 118 -3.70 -0.60 -24.73
N ASP A 119 -2.38 -0.55 -24.58
CA ASP A 119 -1.61 -1.60 -23.88
C ASP A 119 -2.07 -1.79 -22.43
N VAL A 120 -2.49 -0.69 -21.80
CA VAL A 120 -2.97 -0.66 -20.41
C VAL A 120 -4.50 -0.65 -20.31
N GLN A 121 -5.21 -1.09 -21.34
CA GLN A 121 -6.66 -1.17 -21.31
C GLN A 121 -7.13 -2.20 -20.28
N ASN A 122 -8.13 -1.83 -19.47
CA ASN A 122 -8.72 -2.66 -18.40
C ASN A 122 -7.78 -3.08 -17.25
N TRP A 123 -6.51 -2.67 -17.25
CA TRP A 123 -5.55 -3.02 -16.19
C TRP A 123 -6.00 -2.61 -14.78
N THR A 124 -6.83 -1.56 -14.64
CA THR A 124 -7.42 -1.17 -13.35
C THR A 124 -8.22 -2.29 -12.69
N ALA A 125 -8.82 -3.21 -13.44
CA ALA A 125 -9.70 -4.24 -12.89
C ALA A 125 -8.97 -5.48 -12.39
N TYR A 126 -7.70 -5.68 -12.78
CA TYR A 126 -6.96 -6.92 -12.55
C TYR A 126 -5.93 -6.77 -11.42
N GLY A 127 -5.81 -7.82 -10.59
CA GLY A 127 -4.72 -7.95 -9.63
C GLY A 127 -3.43 -8.44 -10.28
N GLY A 128 -2.43 -8.75 -9.46
CA GLY A 128 -1.10 -9.14 -9.95
C GLY A 128 -0.29 -7.98 -10.52
N SER A 129 0.71 -8.32 -11.35
CA SER A 129 1.58 -7.36 -12.05
C SER A 129 1.77 -7.79 -13.50
N PHE A 130 1.23 -7.03 -14.45
CA PHE A 130 1.41 -7.33 -15.88
C PHE A 130 2.82 -7.04 -16.39
N LEU A 131 3.55 -6.11 -15.76
CA LEU A 131 4.98 -5.89 -16.03
C LEU A 131 5.88 -6.95 -15.37
N GLY A 132 5.32 -7.90 -14.61
CA GLY A 132 6.10 -8.73 -13.70
C GLY A 132 6.61 -7.94 -12.50
N THR A 133 7.01 -8.64 -11.43
CA THR A 133 7.55 -7.99 -10.23
C THR A 133 8.43 -8.99 -9.48
N GLN A 134 9.58 -8.52 -8.99
CA GLN A 134 10.57 -9.31 -8.28
C GLN A 134 11.12 -8.52 -7.08
N LYS A 135 11.70 -9.24 -6.10
CA LYS A 135 12.25 -8.67 -4.86
C LYS A 135 13.76 -8.36 -4.92
N VAL A 136 14.38 -8.54 -6.08
CA VAL A 136 15.84 -8.42 -6.24
C VAL A 136 16.25 -6.95 -6.23
N LEU A 137 17.23 -6.60 -5.39
CA LEU A 137 17.80 -5.24 -5.32
C LEU A 137 18.84 -5.03 -6.44
N PRO A 138 19.07 -3.78 -6.88
CA PRO A 138 19.93 -3.48 -8.04
C PRO A 138 21.43 -3.44 -7.73
N THR A 139 21.89 -3.79 -6.53
CA THR A 139 23.26 -3.50 -6.02
C THR A 139 24.37 -3.89 -7.01
N ASP A 140 24.32 -5.10 -7.56
CA ASP A 140 25.35 -5.61 -8.47
C ASP A 140 25.09 -5.26 -9.95
N LYS A 141 23.95 -4.61 -10.23
CA LYS A 141 23.44 -4.35 -11.59
C LYS A 141 23.37 -2.86 -11.93
N LEU A 142 23.88 -1.99 -11.05
CA LEU A 142 23.85 -0.53 -11.24
C LEU A 142 24.50 -0.07 -12.57
N PRO A 143 25.67 -0.58 -13.00
CA PRO A 143 26.27 -0.17 -14.27
C PRO A 143 25.38 -0.47 -15.48
N GLN A 144 24.80 -1.68 -15.55
CA GLN A 144 23.94 -2.10 -16.66
C GLN A 144 22.60 -1.33 -16.67
N ILE A 145 22.07 -1.01 -15.49
CA ILE A 145 20.91 -0.13 -15.35
C ILE A 145 21.23 1.25 -15.91
N CYS A 146 22.38 1.84 -15.57
CA CYS A 146 22.78 3.16 -16.06
C CYS A 146 22.96 3.17 -17.58
N GLU A 147 23.56 2.13 -18.15
CA GLU A 147 23.67 1.96 -19.61
C GLU A 147 22.29 1.93 -20.27
N THR A 148 21.35 1.18 -19.69
CA THR A 148 19.98 1.10 -20.21
C THR A 148 19.25 2.44 -20.09
N LEU A 149 19.36 3.15 -18.97
CA LEU A 149 18.76 4.48 -18.79
C LEU A 149 19.28 5.47 -19.85
N ALA A 150 20.58 5.44 -20.15
CA ALA A 150 21.17 6.25 -21.21
C ALA A 150 20.68 5.81 -22.61
N ARG A 151 20.68 4.51 -22.91
CA ARG A 151 20.27 3.96 -24.21
C ARG A 151 18.83 4.32 -24.57
N PHE A 152 17.91 4.25 -23.61
CA PHE A 152 16.50 4.63 -23.81
C PHE A 152 16.22 6.11 -23.53
N ASN A 153 17.25 6.89 -23.18
CA ASN A 153 17.16 8.30 -22.82
C ASN A 153 16.05 8.56 -21.79
N ILE A 154 16.04 7.81 -20.68
CA ILE A 154 15.03 7.92 -19.62
C ILE A 154 15.27 9.19 -18.80
N HIS A 155 14.22 10.00 -18.65
CA HIS A 155 14.26 11.28 -17.96
C HIS A 155 13.61 11.24 -16.57
N ALA A 156 12.80 10.22 -16.27
CA ALA A 156 12.15 10.06 -14.98
C ALA A 156 11.81 8.58 -14.71
N LEU A 157 11.72 8.21 -13.43
CA LEU A 157 11.42 6.83 -13.02
C LEU A 157 10.28 6.78 -11.99
N VAL A 158 9.27 5.96 -12.27
CA VAL A 158 8.20 5.62 -11.33
C VAL A 158 8.42 4.19 -10.83
N LEU A 159 8.54 4.03 -9.51
CA LEU A 159 8.79 2.76 -8.83
C LEU A 159 7.53 2.38 -8.05
N ILE A 160 6.80 1.34 -8.47
CA ILE A 160 5.57 0.92 -7.81
C ILE A 160 5.85 -0.36 -7.02
N GLY A 161 5.76 -0.31 -5.69
CA GLY A 161 6.12 -1.49 -4.92
C GLY A 161 6.24 -1.29 -3.42
N GLY A 162 6.68 -2.36 -2.75
CA GLY A 162 6.84 -2.41 -1.30
C GLY A 162 8.17 -1.83 -0.81
N PHE A 163 8.70 -2.41 0.26
CA PHE A 163 9.96 -1.98 0.86
C PHE A 163 11.15 -2.09 -0.11
N GLU A 164 11.14 -3.08 -1.01
CA GLU A 164 12.18 -3.23 -2.04
C GLU A 164 12.17 -2.10 -3.07
N ALA A 165 11.01 -1.52 -3.38
CA ALA A 165 10.90 -0.34 -4.26
C ALA A 165 11.46 0.91 -3.59
N PHE A 166 11.12 1.11 -2.31
CA PHE A 166 11.69 2.16 -1.48
C PHE A 166 13.22 2.04 -1.40
N HIS A 167 13.74 0.85 -1.07
CA HIS A 167 15.17 0.60 -0.99
C HIS A 167 15.88 0.75 -2.35
N THR A 168 15.25 0.31 -3.44
CA THR A 168 15.78 0.53 -4.80
C THR A 168 15.93 2.02 -5.10
N CYS A 169 14.92 2.84 -4.77
CA CYS A 169 14.99 4.30 -4.94
C CYS A 169 16.12 4.92 -4.11
N LEU A 170 16.25 4.50 -2.86
CA LEU A 170 17.32 4.95 -1.96
C LEU A 170 18.70 4.62 -2.53
N LEU A 171 18.90 3.38 -3.02
CA LEU A 171 20.16 2.98 -3.64
C LEU A 171 20.46 3.81 -4.89
N PHE A 172 19.45 4.13 -5.71
CA PHE A 172 19.65 5.00 -6.85
C PHE A 172 20.00 6.43 -6.43
N ALA A 173 19.33 6.98 -5.42
CA ALA A 173 19.61 8.31 -4.89
C ALA A 173 21.04 8.43 -4.36
N GLN A 174 21.47 7.48 -3.52
CA GLN A 174 22.81 7.44 -2.91
C GLN A 174 23.94 7.24 -3.94
N ASN A 175 23.64 6.70 -5.12
CA ASN A 175 24.63 6.47 -6.17
C ASN A 175 24.61 7.53 -7.29
N ARG A 176 23.87 8.65 -7.12
CA ARG A 176 23.83 9.79 -8.06
C ARG A 176 25.17 10.47 -8.28
N ASP A 177 26.08 10.40 -7.29
CA ASP A 177 27.42 10.97 -7.42
C ASP A 177 28.29 10.14 -8.37
N LYS A 178 28.11 8.81 -8.35
CA LYS A 178 28.88 7.87 -9.17
C LYS A 178 28.32 7.75 -10.59
N TYR A 179 26.99 7.78 -10.74
CA TYR A 179 26.33 7.60 -12.03
C TYR A 179 25.45 8.80 -12.37
N MET A 180 25.86 9.55 -13.38
CA MET A 180 25.12 10.72 -13.86
C MET A 180 23.72 10.36 -14.37
N GLN A 181 23.55 9.15 -14.90
CA GLN A 181 22.28 8.63 -15.43
C GLN A 181 21.20 8.47 -14.35
N LEU A 182 21.59 8.39 -13.07
CA LEU A 182 20.66 8.33 -11.93
C LEU A 182 20.21 9.73 -11.45
N ARG A 183 20.76 10.81 -12.02
CA ARG A 183 20.39 12.21 -11.71
C ARG A 183 19.10 12.62 -12.41
N ILE A 184 18.13 11.73 -12.40
CA ILE A 184 16.76 11.92 -12.87
C ILE A 184 15.82 11.94 -11.65
N PRO A 185 14.66 12.61 -11.74
CA PRO A 185 13.66 12.54 -10.69
C PRO A 185 13.03 11.14 -10.64
N MET A 186 12.82 10.66 -9.43
CA MET A 186 12.32 9.33 -9.11
C MET A 186 11.20 9.42 -8.09
N CYS A 187 10.12 8.67 -8.30
CA CYS A 187 9.00 8.65 -7.38
C CYS A 187 8.58 7.21 -7.05
N VAL A 188 8.52 6.89 -5.76
CA VAL A 188 8.04 5.61 -5.24
C VAL A 188 6.55 5.72 -4.92
N ILE A 189 5.76 4.78 -5.43
CA ILE A 189 4.36 4.57 -5.05
C ILE A 189 4.29 3.31 -4.17
N PRO A 190 4.05 3.45 -2.85
CA PRO A 190 3.94 2.33 -1.93
C PRO A 190 2.82 1.35 -2.33
N CYS A 191 3.19 0.10 -2.59
CA CYS A 191 2.32 -0.96 -3.09
C CYS A 191 2.73 -2.31 -2.51
N THR A 192 2.09 -2.71 -1.42
CA THR A 192 2.33 -3.96 -0.70
C THR A 192 1.12 -4.29 0.16
N ILE A 193 0.85 -5.59 0.38
CA ILE A 193 -0.23 -5.99 1.29
C ILE A 193 0.12 -5.70 2.76
N SER A 194 1.39 -5.73 3.11
CA SER A 194 1.86 -5.67 4.50
C SER A 194 1.74 -4.28 5.12
N ASN A 195 1.61 -3.24 4.29
CA ASN A 195 1.64 -1.84 4.73
C ASN A 195 2.87 -1.45 5.56
N ASN A 196 4.02 -1.98 5.17
CA ASN A 196 5.30 -1.86 5.87
C ASN A 196 6.28 -0.86 5.23
N VAL A 197 5.79 0.09 4.42
CA VAL A 197 6.63 1.08 3.75
C VAL A 197 6.62 2.39 4.57
N PRO A 198 7.78 2.97 4.89
CA PRO A 198 7.85 4.25 5.60
C PRO A 198 7.25 5.40 4.79
N GLY A 199 6.85 6.48 5.47
CA GLY A 199 6.32 7.69 4.85
C GLY A 199 4.86 7.61 4.38
N THR A 200 4.15 6.50 4.59
CA THR A 200 2.72 6.38 4.25
C THR A 200 1.90 5.68 5.32
N ASN A 201 0.66 6.13 5.56
CA ASN A 201 -0.30 5.38 6.37
C ASN A 201 -0.92 4.21 5.60
N PHE A 202 -0.96 4.29 4.26
CA PHE A 202 -1.64 3.32 3.40
C PHE A 202 -0.80 3.04 2.15
N SER A 203 -0.55 1.77 1.88
CA SER A 203 0.03 1.27 0.65
C SER A 203 -1.06 0.60 -0.18
N LEU A 204 -0.88 0.63 -1.50
CA LEU A 204 -1.78 -0.05 -2.43
C LEU A 204 -1.75 -1.56 -2.19
N GLY A 205 -2.93 -2.16 -2.12
CA GLY A 205 -3.13 -3.60 -1.96
C GLY A 205 -3.43 -4.00 -0.51
N ALA A 206 -3.15 -3.12 0.45
CA ALA A 206 -3.45 -3.37 1.86
C ALA A 206 -4.96 -3.50 2.12
N ASP A 207 -5.80 -2.67 1.48
CA ASP A 207 -7.26 -2.76 1.62
C ASP A 207 -7.83 -4.02 0.96
N THR A 208 -7.36 -4.36 -0.25
CA THR A 208 -7.72 -5.62 -0.91
C THR A 208 -7.40 -6.81 -0.01
N SER A 209 -6.18 -6.84 0.53
CA SER A 209 -5.74 -7.92 1.41
C SER A 209 -6.56 -8.01 2.69
N LEU A 210 -6.81 -6.88 3.34
CA LEU A 210 -7.62 -6.81 4.56
C LEU A 210 -9.03 -7.35 4.34
N ASN A 211 -9.68 -6.99 3.22
CA ASN A 211 -11.01 -7.49 2.87
C ASN A 211 -11.01 -9.01 2.64
N GLU A 212 -9.99 -9.56 1.96
CA GLU A 212 -9.91 -11.01 1.76
C GLU A 212 -9.67 -11.75 3.08
N ILE A 213 -8.80 -11.24 3.95
CA ILE A 213 -8.59 -11.81 5.28
C ILE A 213 -9.91 -11.82 6.06
N CYS A 214 -10.65 -10.70 6.10
CA CYS A 214 -11.94 -10.63 6.80
C CYS A 214 -12.95 -11.64 6.25
N ARG A 215 -13.06 -11.77 4.91
CA ARG A 215 -13.94 -12.77 4.28
C ARG A 215 -13.53 -14.21 4.63
N MET A 216 -12.24 -14.50 4.69
CA MET A 216 -11.75 -15.83 5.08
C MET A 216 -12.04 -16.10 6.55
N ILE A 217 -11.80 -15.14 7.43
CA ILE A 217 -12.15 -15.22 8.84
C ILE A 217 -13.65 -15.49 9.00
N ASP A 218 -14.52 -14.78 8.28
CA ASP A 218 -15.97 -14.97 8.36
C ASP A 218 -16.39 -16.38 7.92
N LYS A 219 -15.81 -16.93 6.86
CA LYS A 219 -16.02 -18.33 6.45
C LYS A 219 -15.58 -19.31 7.54
N ILE A 220 -14.44 -19.06 8.18
CA ILE A 220 -13.93 -19.89 9.29
C ILE A 220 -14.89 -19.81 10.49
N LYS A 221 -15.41 -18.62 10.83
CA LYS A 221 -16.42 -18.46 11.89
C LYS A 221 -17.70 -19.22 11.58
N THR A 222 -18.18 -19.21 10.34
CA THR A 222 -19.33 -20.02 9.95
C THR A 222 -19.06 -21.51 10.16
N SER A 223 -17.85 -21.98 9.81
CA SER A 223 -17.45 -23.37 10.11
C SER A 223 -17.36 -23.69 11.61
N ALA A 224 -17.09 -22.68 12.46
CA ALA A 224 -17.12 -22.84 13.91
C ALA A 224 -18.55 -22.96 14.45
N THR A 225 -19.51 -22.35 13.75
CA THR A 225 -20.93 -22.33 14.12
C THR A 225 -21.51 -23.73 13.93
N GLY A 226 -21.89 -24.39 15.03
CA GLY A 226 -22.36 -25.78 15.04
C GLY A 226 -21.37 -26.78 15.67
N SER A 227 -20.15 -26.35 15.97
CA SER A 227 -19.20 -27.11 16.81
C SER A 227 -19.02 -26.42 18.16
N LYS A 228 -19.14 -27.16 19.27
CA LYS A 228 -18.98 -26.56 20.61
C LYS A 228 -17.49 -26.39 20.94
N ARG A 229 -17.13 -25.22 21.48
CA ARG A 229 -15.85 -24.89 22.13
C ARG A 229 -14.60 -25.08 21.24
N ARG A 230 -14.46 -24.21 20.23
CA ARG A 230 -13.30 -24.21 19.31
C ARG A 230 -12.52 -22.91 19.32
N VAL A 231 -11.21 -23.03 19.29
CA VAL A 231 -10.26 -21.93 19.11
C VAL A 231 -9.65 -22.02 17.71
N PHE A 232 -9.64 -20.90 17.00
CA PHE A 232 -9.00 -20.80 15.68
C PHE A 232 -7.83 -19.84 15.74
N ILE A 233 -6.65 -20.32 15.35
CA ILE A 233 -5.45 -19.52 15.13
C ILE A 233 -5.35 -19.29 13.62
N ILE A 234 -5.48 -18.04 13.21
CA ILE A 234 -5.47 -17.62 11.82
C ILE A 234 -4.14 -16.93 11.56
N GLU A 235 -3.31 -17.52 10.71
CA GLU A 235 -2.02 -16.95 10.35
C GLU A 235 -2.17 -16.02 9.14
N THR A 236 -1.83 -14.75 9.34
CA THR A 236 -1.81 -13.72 8.31
C THR A 236 -0.39 -13.44 7.83
N MET A 237 -0.25 -13.00 6.58
CA MET A 237 1.00 -12.45 6.08
C MET A 237 1.28 -11.08 6.73
N GLY A 238 2.42 -10.49 6.38
CA GLY A 238 2.77 -9.12 6.77
C GLY A 238 4.26 -8.91 6.98
N GLY A 239 5.10 -9.93 6.78
CA GLY A 239 6.47 -9.91 7.28
C GLY A 239 6.44 -9.66 8.78
N HIS A 240 7.27 -8.74 9.26
CA HIS A 240 7.27 -8.31 10.66
C HIS A 240 6.22 -7.23 10.97
N CYS A 241 5.36 -6.86 10.01
CA CYS A 241 4.36 -5.81 10.23
C CYS A 241 3.02 -6.41 10.65
N GLY A 242 2.59 -6.10 11.86
CA GLY A 242 1.33 -6.54 12.46
C GLY A 242 0.07 -5.86 11.92
N TYR A 243 0.17 -5.01 10.89
CA TYR A 243 -0.93 -4.23 10.34
C TYR A 243 -2.13 -5.09 9.94
N LEU A 244 -1.89 -6.11 9.11
CA LEU A 244 -2.94 -7.01 8.61
C LEU A 244 -3.56 -7.80 9.76
N ALA A 245 -2.73 -8.36 10.65
CA ALA A 245 -3.21 -9.11 11.80
C ALA A 245 -4.10 -8.26 12.72
N THR A 246 -3.65 -7.05 13.07
CA THR A 246 -4.36 -6.16 14.00
C THR A 246 -5.66 -5.62 13.40
N LEU A 247 -5.64 -5.11 12.18
CA LEU A 247 -6.84 -4.55 11.57
C LEU A 247 -7.86 -5.62 11.19
N SER A 248 -7.41 -6.78 10.70
CA SER A 248 -8.34 -7.87 10.38
C SER A 248 -8.96 -8.46 11.65
N ALA A 249 -8.19 -8.56 12.74
CA ALA A 249 -8.69 -8.93 14.05
C ALA A 249 -9.78 -7.96 14.51
N MET A 250 -9.52 -6.65 14.43
CA MET A 250 -10.50 -5.64 14.83
C MET A 250 -11.76 -5.66 13.95
N ALA A 251 -11.61 -5.69 12.62
CA ALA A 251 -12.73 -5.69 11.69
C ALA A 251 -13.57 -6.98 11.78
N SER A 252 -12.92 -8.10 12.10
CA SER A 252 -13.57 -9.40 12.23
C SER A 252 -14.01 -9.71 13.67
N GLY A 253 -13.78 -8.84 14.66
CA GLY A 253 -14.07 -9.15 16.05
C GLY A 253 -13.36 -10.43 16.53
N ALA A 254 -12.07 -10.53 16.24
CA ALA A 254 -11.21 -11.53 16.85
C ALA A 254 -10.89 -11.15 18.29
N ASP A 255 -10.65 -12.15 19.12
CA ASP A 255 -10.46 -11.98 20.57
C ASP A 255 -9.03 -11.60 20.92
N ALA A 256 -8.06 -12.03 20.11
CA ALA A 256 -6.65 -11.69 20.29
C ALA A 256 -5.92 -11.55 18.95
N ALA A 257 -4.83 -10.79 18.95
CA ALA A 257 -3.93 -10.76 17.82
C ALA A 257 -2.46 -10.69 18.25
N TYR A 258 -1.66 -11.63 17.78
CA TYR A 258 -0.21 -11.73 18.03
C TYR A 258 0.56 -11.12 16.86
N ILE A 259 1.43 -10.16 17.19
CA ILE A 259 2.19 -9.38 16.23
C ILE A 259 3.65 -9.28 16.67
N TYR A 260 4.54 -8.88 15.77
CA TYR A 260 5.97 -8.77 16.07
C TYR A 260 6.27 -7.57 16.99
N GLU A 261 5.50 -6.49 16.81
CA GLU A 261 5.69 -5.23 17.53
C GLU A 261 5.32 -5.31 19.02
N GLU A 262 4.63 -6.37 19.43
CA GLU A 262 4.21 -6.63 20.80
C GLU A 262 4.76 -7.99 21.22
N MET A 263 5.88 -7.99 21.96
CA MET A 263 6.51 -9.22 22.41
C MET A 263 5.59 -9.98 23.38
N PHE A 264 5.50 -11.29 23.20
CA PHE A 264 4.76 -12.20 24.06
C PHE A 264 5.60 -13.45 24.33
N GLY A 265 5.44 -14.04 25.51
CA GLY A 265 6.11 -15.25 25.97
C GLY A 265 5.14 -16.38 26.27
N VAL A 266 5.68 -17.50 26.75
CA VAL A 266 4.88 -18.67 27.14
C VAL A 266 3.93 -18.34 28.29
N SER A 267 4.35 -17.51 29.24
CA SER A 267 3.50 -17.08 30.36
C SER A 267 2.23 -16.36 29.87
N ASP A 268 2.36 -15.46 28.89
CA ASP A 268 1.23 -14.73 28.31
C ASP A 268 0.29 -15.67 27.57
N LEU A 269 0.85 -16.65 26.83
CA LEU A 269 0.06 -17.68 26.15
C LEU A 269 -0.71 -18.58 27.13
N ILE A 270 -0.12 -18.92 28.28
CA ILE A 270 -0.79 -19.69 29.33
C ILE A 270 -1.92 -18.86 29.96
N GLU A 271 -1.71 -17.56 30.16
CA GLU A 271 -2.75 -16.65 30.63
C GLU A 271 -3.90 -16.55 29.63
N ASP A 272 -3.60 -16.41 28.34
CA ASP A 272 -4.60 -16.45 27.27
C ASP A 272 -5.42 -17.75 27.31
N VAL A 273 -4.79 -18.92 27.52
CA VAL A 273 -5.52 -20.20 27.66
C VAL A 273 -6.52 -20.18 28.81
N LYS A 274 -6.16 -19.60 29.96
CA LYS A 274 -7.07 -19.47 31.11
C LYS A 274 -8.26 -18.58 30.76
N ILE A 275 -8.01 -17.41 30.17
CA ILE A 275 -9.05 -16.47 29.73
C ILE A 275 -9.99 -17.14 28.72
N ILE A 276 -9.43 -17.89 27.76
CA ILE A 276 -10.21 -18.63 26.77
C ILE A 276 -11.10 -19.66 27.46
N ALA A 277 -10.56 -20.45 28.39
CA ALA A 277 -11.33 -21.47 29.11
C ALA A 277 -12.49 -20.85 29.90
N GLU A 278 -12.26 -19.74 30.60
CA GLU A 278 -13.30 -19.00 31.32
C GLU A 278 -14.38 -18.45 30.38
N LYS A 279 -13.99 -17.87 29.24
CA LYS A 279 -14.93 -17.42 28.20
C LYS A 279 -15.78 -18.56 27.65
N MET A 280 -15.22 -19.76 27.51
CA MET A 280 -15.94 -20.95 27.03
C MET A 280 -16.92 -21.50 28.08
N VAL A 281 -16.63 -21.35 29.38
CA VAL A 281 -17.55 -21.69 30.47
C VAL A 281 -18.72 -20.72 30.54
N THR A 282 -18.47 -19.42 30.37
CA THR A 282 -19.48 -18.36 30.40
C THR A 282 -20.42 -18.33 29.19
N GLY A 283 -20.22 -19.24 28.22
CA GLY A 283 -21.15 -19.48 27.11
C GLY A 283 -20.60 -19.09 25.73
N SER A 284 -19.36 -18.60 25.63
CA SER A 284 -18.72 -18.38 24.33
C SER A 284 -18.50 -19.72 23.64
N GLN A 285 -18.91 -19.83 22.37
CA GLN A 285 -18.75 -21.08 21.62
C GLN A 285 -17.46 -21.12 20.80
N ARG A 286 -16.83 -19.97 20.58
CA ARG A 286 -15.64 -19.80 19.76
C ARG A 286 -14.69 -18.76 20.35
N TYR A 287 -13.41 -18.90 20.03
CA TYR A 287 -12.38 -17.89 20.26
C TYR A 287 -11.50 -17.79 19.03
N LEU A 288 -11.12 -16.58 18.65
CA LEU A 288 -10.38 -16.30 17.43
C LEU A 288 -9.10 -15.54 17.75
N VAL A 289 -7.97 -16.12 17.32
CA VAL A 289 -6.65 -15.54 17.43
C VAL A 289 -6.15 -15.25 16.02
N VAL A 290 -5.73 -14.02 15.75
CA VAL A 290 -5.06 -13.67 14.49
C VAL A 290 -3.57 -13.49 14.74
N ARG A 291 -2.73 -14.34 14.15
CA ARG A 291 -1.28 -14.30 14.33
C ARG A 291 -0.62 -13.81 13.04
N ASN A 292 0.28 -12.83 13.14
CA ASN A 292 1.17 -12.49 12.04
C ASN A 292 2.26 -13.58 11.85
N GLU A 293 2.58 -13.94 10.60
CA GLU A 293 3.55 -15.00 10.25
C GLU A 293 4.90 -14.89 10.98
N LYS A 294 5.41 -13.67 11.20
CA LYS A 294 6.67 -13.38 11.90
C LYS A 294 6.47 -12.73 13.27
N ALA A 295 5.32 -12.93 13.91
CA ALA A 295 5.08 -12.43 15.27
C ALA A 295 6.14 -12.92 16.26
N SER A 296 6.57 -14.18 16.13
CA SER A 296 7.72 -14.73 16.85
C SER A 296 8.37 -15.81 16.00
N ARG A 297 9.70 -15.90 16.07
CA ARG A 297 10.49 -16.96 15.41
C ARG A 297 10.21 -18.33 16.01
N ASN A 298 10.00 -18.40 17.33
CA ASN A 298 9.91 -19.65 18.07
C ASN A 298 8.45 -20.05 18.32
N TYR A 299 7.57 -19.07 18.54
CA TYR A 299 6.14 -19.31 18.78
C TYR A 299 5.39 -19.35 17.45
N THR A 300 5.56 -20.46 16.73
CA THR A 300 4.85 -20.75 15.47
C THR A 300 3.36 -21.02 15.70
N SER A 301 2.56 -20.96 14.64
CA SER A 301 1.13 -21.28 14.73
C SER A 301 0.88 -22.69 15.27
N GLU A 302 1.71 -23.65 14.86
CA GLU A 302 1.68 -25.03 15.33
C GLU A 302 2.08 -25.15 16.80
N PHE A 303 3.12 -24.43 17.25
CA PHE A 303 3.53 -24.40 18.65
C PHE A 303 2.41 -23.85 19.54
N VAL A 304 1.84 -22.70 19.17
CA VAL A 304 0.74 -22.08 19.93
C VAL A 304 -0.47 -23.02 19.98
N ARG A 305 -0.77 -23.72 18.87
CA ARG A 305 -1.83 -24.74 18.83
C ARG A 305 -1.58 -25.88 19.82
N GLU A 306 -0.37 -26.44 19.82
CA GLU A 306 0.00 -27.56 20.69
C GLU A 306 -0.04 -27.16 22.16
N LEU A 307 0.53 -26.01 22.50
CA LEU A 307 0.46 -25.45 23.85
C LEU A 307 -1.00 -25.25 24.29
N PHE A 308 -1.83 -24.64 23.44
CA PHE A 308 -3.24 -24.43 23.75
C PHE A 308 -4.00 -25.74 23.92
N CYS A 309 -3.71 -26.75 23.09
CA CYS A 309 -4.34 -28.06 23.21
C CYS A 309 -3.99 -28.75 24.54
N GLU A 310 -2.71 -28.73 24.94
CA GLU A 310 -2.24 -29.37 26.16
C GLU A 310 -2.73 -28.62 27.42
N GLU A 311 -2.50 -27.32 27.49
CA GLU A 311 -2.83 -26.50 28.67
C GLU A 311 -4.34 -26.32 28.86
N SER A 312 -5.15 -26.45 27.81
CA SER A 312 -6.61 -26.38 27.94
C SER A 312 -7.22 -27.54 28.72
N LYS A 313 -6.51 -28.67 28.89
CA LYS A 313 -7.00 -29.89 29.55
C LYS A 313 -8.38 -30.35 29.05
N GLY A 314 -8.62 -30.20 27.75
CA GLY A 314 -9.88 -30.59 27.10
C GLY A 314 -11.02 -29.57 27.22
N ALA A 315 -10.77 -28.37 27.76
CA ALA A 315 -11.78 -27.31 27.82
C ALA A 315 -12.24 -26.86 26.41
N PHE A 316 -11.34 -26.87 25.44
CA PHE A 316 -11.59 -26.52 24.05
C PHE A 316 -10.64 -27.25 23.09
N THR A 317 -10.94 -27.19 21.79
CA THR A 317 -10.04 -27.72 20.75
C THR A 317 -9.49 -26.59 19.89
N THR A 318 -8.22 -26.66 19.52
CA THR A 318 -7.54 -25.62 18.73
C THR A 318 -7.31 -26.08 17.30
N ARG A 319 -7.49 -25.17 16.34
CA ARG A 319 -7.21 -25.38 14.90
C ARG A 319 -6.40 -24.22 14.35
N VAL A 320 -5.52 -24.53 13.41
CA VAL A 320 -4.68 -23.55 12.70
C VAL A 320 -5.18 -23.43 11.27
N ASN A 321 -5.28 -22.19 10.81
CA ASN A 321 -5.63 -21.85 9.44
C ASN A 321 -4.59 -20.87 8.90
N ILE A 322 -3.66 -21.37 8.10
CA ILE A 322 -2.70 -20.53 7.38
C ILE A 322 -3.38 -20.04 6.11
N LEU A 323 -3.66 -18.74 6.04
CA LEU A 323 -4.34 -18.16 4.88
C LEU A 323 -3.41 -18.18 3.65
N GLY A 324 -2.11 -17.93 3.85
CA GLY A 324 -1.12 -17.95 2.77
C GLY A 324 -1.39 -16.90 1.69
N HIS A 325 -1.10 -17.24 0.44
CA HIS A 325 -1.12 -16.29 -0.69
C HIS A 325 -2.51 -15.81 -1.12
N THR A 326 -3.59 -16.45 -0.67
CA THR A 326 -4.96 -15.99 -0.97
C THR A 326 -5.22 -14.58 -0.43
N GLN A 327 -4.46 -14.16 0.59
CA GLN A 327 -4.48 -12.82 1.15
C GLN A 327 -4.03 -11.73 0.18
N GLN A 328 -3.32 -12.06 -0.91
CA GLN A 328 -3.02 -11.09 -1.98
C GLN A 328 -4.29 -10.68 -2.75
N GLY A 329 -5.33 -11.50 -2.64
CA GLY A 329 -6.60 -11.36 -3.33
C GLY A 329 -6.53 -11.74 -4.81
N GLY A 330 -7.67 -11.58 -5.47
CA GLY A 330 -7.78 -11.70 -6.92
C GLY A 330 -7.79 -10.32 -7.55
N ASN A 331 -8.98 -9.83 -7.89
CA ASN A 331 -9.13 -8.48 -8.40
C ASN A 331 -9.09 -7.44 -7.26
N PRO A 332 -8.42 -6.30 -7.44
CA PRO A 332 -8.28 -5.29 -6.40
C PRO A 332 -9.63 -4.73 -5.95
N SER A 333 -9.70 -4.29 -4.70
CA SER A 333 -10.87 -3.59 -4.15
C SER A 333 -11.10 -2.26 -4.88
N PRO A 334 -12.34 -1.72 -4.88
CA PRO A 334 -12.60 -0.39 -5.44
C PRO A 334 -11.71 0.70 -4.85
N PHE A 335 -11.36 0.59 -3.56
CA PHE A 335 -10.47 1.52 -2.88
C PHE A 335 -9.07 1.50 -3.50
N ASP A 336 -8.44 0.33 -3.62
CA ASP A 336 -7.10 0.20 -4.21
C ASP A 336 -7.07 0.58 -5.69
N ARG A 337 -8.14 0.32 -6.45
CA ARG A 337 -8.26 0.76 -7.85
C ARG A 337 -8.24 2.28 -7.99
N ILE A 338 -9.04 2.96 -7.16
CA ILE A 338 -9.16 4.41 -7.18
C ILE A 338 -7.89 5.05 -6.64
N MET A 339 -7.35 4.54 -5.52
CA MET A 339 -6.12 5.04 -4.91
C MET A 339 -4.93 4.85 -5.85
N GLY A 340 -4.79 3.69 -6.48
CA GLY A 340 -3.73 3.43 -7.46
C GLY A 340 -3.81 4.40 -8.64
N SER A 341 -5.03 4.64 -9.15
CA SER A 341 -5.24 5.63 -10.21
C SER A 341 -4.83 7.04 -9.79
N LYS A 342 -5.14 7.45 -8.55
CA LYS A 342 -4.77 8.77 -8.03
C LYS A 342 -3.27 8.93 -7.86
N MET A 343 -2.64 7.94 -7.23
CA MET A 343 -1.20 7.99 -6.93
C MET A 343 -0.40 7.96 -8.21
N GLY A 344 -0.76 7.10 -9.16
CA GLY A 344 -0.06 7.03 -10.45
C GLY A 344 -0.13 8.32 -11.24
N GLY A 345 -1.29 9.00 -11.23
CA GLY A 345 -1.41 10.30 -11.86
C GLY A 345 -0.60 11.39 -11.14
N LYS A 346 -0.72 11.47 -9.80
CA LYS A 346 0.02 12.47 -9.02
C LYS A 346 1.54 12.31 -9.16
N ALA A 347 2.05 11.08 -9.20
CA ALA A 347 3.47 10.80 -9.37
C ALA A 347 3.99 11.33 -10.71
N VAL A 348 3.27 11.09 -11.82
CA VAL A 348 3.70 11.57 -13.14
C VAL A 348 3.67 13.09 -13.23
N ASP A 349 2.61 13.75 -12.75
CA ASP A 349 2.55 15.22 -12.73
C ASP A 349 3.74 15.79 -11.91
N HIS A 350 4.01 15.23 -10.72
CA HIS A 350 5.12 15.66 -9.87
C HIS A 350 6.49 15.47 -10.54
N LEU A 351 6.72 14.34 -11.21
CA LEU A 351 7.97 14.10 -11.93
C LEU A 351 8.17 15.11 -13.06
N ILE A 352 7.11 15.44 -13.81
CA ILE A 352 7.18 16.44 -14.89
C ILE A 352 7.48 17.82 -14.33
N ASP A 353 6.83 18.21 -13.23
CA ASP A 353 7.09 19.48 -12.56
C ASP A 353 8.56 19.55 -12.10
N GLN A 354 9.08 18.48 -11.48
CA GLN A 354 10.49 18.39 -11.07
C GLN A 354 11.46 18.47 -12.26
N ILE A 355 11.15 17.83 -13.39
CA ILE A 355 11.98 17.96 -14.59
C ILE A 355 12.01 19.43 -15.03
N ASN A 356 10.86 20.08 -15.14
CA ASN A 356 10.77 21.45 -15.63
C ASN A 356 11.50 22.46 -14.70
N GLU A 357 11.45 22.24 -13.39
CA GLU A 357 12.15 23.07 -12.39
C GLU A 357 13.69 22.88 -12.43
N GLN A 358 14.16 21.68 -12.79
CA GLN A 358 15.57 21.28 -12.70
C GLN A 358 16.29 21.24 -14.06
N ILE A 359 15.64 21.65 -15.16
CA ILE A 359 16.30 21.84 -16.45
C ILE A 359 17.23 23.06 -16.36
N HIS A 360 18.53 22.80 -16.36
CA HIS A 360 19.52 23.86 -16.53
C HIS A 360 19.47 24.40 -17.96
N VAL A 361 18.98 25.64 -18.10
CA VAL A 361 18.81 26.37 -19.36
C VAL A 361 20.07 26.42 -20.23
N SER A 362 21.26 26.29 -19.63
CA SER A 362 22.54 26.37 -20.34
C SER A 362 23.06 25.05 -20.95
N LYS A 363 22.55 23.88 -20.52
CA LYS A 363 23.11 22.57 -20.94
C LYS A 363 22.10 21.57 -21.48
N SER A 364 20.79 21.86 -21.46
CA SER A 364 19.72 20.91 -21.83
C SER A 364 19.85 19.54 -21.15
N MET A 365 20.51 19.48 -19.99
CA MET A 365 20.72 18.28 -19.20
C MET A 365 19.92 18.40 -17.90
N ILE A 366 19.14 17.37 -17.60
CA ILE A 366 18.49 17.21 -16.30
C ILE A 366 19.57 16.77 -15.31
N SER A 367 19.73 17.50 -14.22
CA SER A 367 20.66 17.13 -13.14
C SER A 367 19.96 17.24 -11.80
N CYS A 368 19.17 16.23 -11.47
CA CYS A 368 18.48 16.12 -10.19
C CYS A 368 19.42 15.51 -9.14
N THR A 369 20.13 16.37 -8.39
CA THR A 369 20.99 15.95 -7.27
C THR A 369 20.35 16.21 -5.90
N GLY A 370 19.33 17.07 -5.82
CA GLY A 370 18.67 17.37 -4.56
C GLY A 370 17.82 16.20 -4.01
N PRO A 371 17.67 16.07 -2.68
CA PRO A 371 16.92 14.97 -2.05
C PRO A 371 15.44 14.97 -2.45
N ASN A 372 14.85 16.15 -2.67
CA ASN A 372 13.44 16.33 -3.07
C ASN A 372 13.09 15.80 -4.47
N THR A 373 14.08 15.33 -5.23
CA THR A 373 13.88 14.73 -6.55
C THR A 373 13.80 13.21 -6.51
N ALA A 374 14.13 12.57 -5.38
CA ALA A 374 13.94 11.13 -5.15
C ALA A 374 12.97 10.96 -3.97
N THR A 375 11.68 10.87 -4.27
CA THR A 375 10.62 10.95 -3.24
C THR A 375 9.75 9.70 -3.20
N LEU A 376 9.10 9.49 -2.07
CA LEU A 376 8.03 8.54 -1.87
C LEU A 376 6.71 9.29 -1.78
N LEU A 377 5.74 8.90 -2.61
CA LEU A 377 4.38 9.44 -2.58
C LEU A 377 3.56 8.70 -1.53
N GLY A 378 3.52 9.24 -0.32
CA GLY A 378 2.78 8.70 0.81
C GLY A 378 1.44 9.38 1.01
N VAL A 379 0.54 8.71 1.75
CA VAL A 379 -0.69 9.32 2.27
C VAL A 379 -0.54 9.45 3.78
N ILE A 380 -0.41 10.69 4.27
CA ILE A 380 -0.35 11.00 5.69
C ILE A 380 -1.64 11.68 6.12
N GLY A 381 -2.48 10.95 6.87
CA GLY A 381 -3.80 11.41 7.31
C GLY A 381 -4.77 11.70 6.15
N ARG A 382 -4.83 12.96 5.70
CA ARG A 382 -5.65 13.41 4.55
C ARG A 382 -4.82 13.97 3.39
N HIS A 383 -3.52 14.11 3.58
CA HIS A 383 -2.62 14.75 2.65
C HIS A 383 -1.83 13.67 1.92
N GLU A 384 -1.69 13.79 0.60
CA GLU A 384 -0.69 12.98 -0.10
C GLU A 384 0.60 13.81 -0.19
N CYS A 385 1.66 13.30 0.41
CA CYS A 385 2.94 13.98 0.61
C CYS A 385 4.01 13.32 -0.24
N PHE A 386 4.96 14.11 -0.73
CA PHE A 386 6.19 13.62 -1.34
C PHE A 386 7.30 13.82 -0.33
N THR A 387 7.82 12.73 0.22
CA THR A 387 8.89 12.79 1.22
C THR A 387 10.16 12.21 0.60
N PRO A 388 11.33 12.86 0.73
CA PRO A 388 12.60 12.32 0.27
C PRO A 388 12.87 10.92 0.82
N VAL A 389 13.35 10.00 -0.03
CA VAL A 389 13.62 8.62 0.40
C VAL A 389 14.80 8.51 1.37
N GLU A 390 15.74 9.47 1.33
CA GLU A 390 16.88 9.55 2.23
C GLU A 390 16.44 9.95 3.65
N GLU A 391 15.48 10.86 3.79
CA GLU A 391 14.86 11.23 5.08
C GLU A 391 14.09 10.03 5.66
N LEU A 392 13.30 9.35 4.84
CA LEU A 392 12.57 8.15 5.27
C LEU A 392 13.46 6.97 5.63
N ALA A 393 14.74 6.97 5.23
CA ALA A 393 15.68 5.92 5.58
C ALA A 393 16.03 5.97 7.08
N GLU A 394 15.99 7.16 7.70
CA GLU A 394 16.21 7.33 9.15
C GLU A 394 15.03 6.77 9.96
N GLU A 395 13.83 6.76 9.37
CA GLU A 395 12.60 6.24 9.97
C GLU A 395 12.33 4.75 9.67
N ALA A 396 13.32 4.03 9.08
CA ALA A 396 13.15 2.66 8.61
C ALA A 396 14.09 1.66 9.32
N ASP A 397 13.50 0.57 9.82
CA ASP A 397 14.21 -0.63 10.21
C ASP A 397 14.43 -1.52 8.97
N PHE A 398 15.64 -1.48 8.42
CA PHE A 398 16.02 -2.29 7.24
C PHE A 398 16.09 -3.81 7.52
N PRO A 399 16.67 -4.30 8.63
CA PRO A 399 16.65 -5.72 8.98
C PRO A 399 15.24 -6.34 8.98
N HIS A 400 14.28 -5.67 9.61
CA HIS A 400 12.90 -6.18 9.73
C HIS A 400 11.98 -5.69 8.61
N ARG A 401 12.40 -4.67 7.84
CA ARG A 401 11.65 -4.01 6.76
C ARG A 401 10.38 -3.35 7.28
N LEU A 402 10.52 -2.47 8.26
CA LEU A 402 9.42 -1.79 8.95
C LEU A 402 9.67 -0.29 9.07
N PRO A 403 8.63 0.54 9.11
CA PRO A 403 8.73 1.87 9.67
C PRO A 403 8.89 1.79 11.20
N LEU A 404 9.68 2.69 11.79
CA LEU A 404 9.86 2.78 13.24
C LEU A 404 8.56 3.16 13.96
N GLU A 405 7.78 4.06 13.36
CA GLU A 405 6.48 4.46 13.89
C GLU A 405 5.32 3.98 13.00
N GLN A 406 4.31 3.39 13.64
CA GLN A 406 3.17 2.81 12.95
C GLN A 406 1.86 3.34 13.53
N TRP A 407 1.13 4.09 12.71
CA TRP A 407 -0.06 4.81 13.15
C TRP A 407 -1.17 3.91 13.73
N TRP A 408 -1.22 2.63 13.36
CA TRP A 408 -2.27 1.69 13.73
C TRP A 408 -2.00 1.03 15.09
N MET A 409 -0.80 1.16 15.65
CA MET A 409 -0.49 0.67 17.01
C MET A 409 -1.38 1.32 18.06
N LYS A 410 -1.78 2.59 17.87
CA LYS A 410 -2.74 3.29 18.75
C LYS A 410 -4.14 2.66 18.77
N LEU A 411 -4.46 1.78 17.83
CA LEU A 411 -5.72 1.04 17.80
C LEU A 411 -5.67 -0.25 18.63
N ARG A 412 -4.48 -0.73 19.01
CA ARG A 412 -4.30 -1.97 19.79
C ARG A 412 -5.09 -1.98 21.11
N PRO A 413 -5.13 -0.90 21.92
CA PRO A 413 -5.94 -0.90 23.14
C PRO A 413 -7.43 -1.11 22.86
N LEU A 414 -7.95 -0.58 21.75
CA LEU A 414 -9.36 -0.77 21.36
C LEU A 414 -9.67 -2.23 21.03
N LEU A 415 -8.72 -2.96 20.43
CA LEU A 415 -8.90 -4.39 20.18
C LEU A 415 -9.12 -5.16 21.49
N ARG A 416 -8.31 -4.90 22.52
CA ARG A 416 -8.42 -5.54 23.84
C ARG A 416 -9.74 -5.19 24.54
N ILE A 417 -10.14 -3.91 24.50
CA ILE A 417 -11.42 -3.45 25.08
C ILE A 417 -12.61 -4.12 24.39
N LEU A 418 -12.63 -4.15 23.05
CA LEU A 418 -13.73 -4.75 22.28
C LEU A 418 -13.81 -6.27 22.46
N ALA A 419 -12.66 -6.92 22.68
CA ALA A 419 -12.58 -8.34 22.99
C ALA A 419 -12.95 -8.70 24.44
N LYS A 420 -13.31 -7.71 25.28
CA LYS A 420 -13.55 -7.89 26.73
C LYS A 420 -12.41 -8.65 27.42
N HIS A 421 -11.17 -8.32 27.08
CA HIS A 421 -10.04 -8.66 27.92
C HIS A 421 -10.02 -7.67 29.08
N ASP A 422 -9.95 -8.15 30.32
CA ASP A 422 -9.80 -7.27 31.47
C ASP A 422 -8.50 -6.48 31.28
N THR A 423 -8.64 -5.18 31.02
CA THR A 423 -7.50 -4.27 30.98
C THR A 423 -7.10 -4.00 32.43
N SER A 424 -6.16 -4.78 32.94
CA SER A 424 -5.36 -4.39 34.11
C SER A 424 -4.44 -3.22 33.75
#